data_AF-A0A0D2MS78-F1
#
_entry.id   AF-A0A0D2MS78-F1
#
_cell.length_a   1.000
_cell.length_b   1.000
_cell.length_c   1.000
_cell.angle_alpha   90.00
_cell.angle_beta   90.00
_cell.angle_gamma   90.00
#
_symmetry.space_group_name_H-M   'P 1'
#
loop_
_entity.id
_entity.type
_entity.pdbx_description
1 polymer ?
#
loop_
_entity_poly.entity_id
_entity_poly.type
_entity_poly.pdbx_seq_one_letter_code
_entity_poly.pdbx_strand_id
1 'polypeptide(L)'
;MRAGKWERGKLVGVSVVDKTLAIMGFGKVGNEVARRAKGLGLTVIAHDPYASEDKARALGVQLVSFDEALARVGAWGTGDFFSLHMPLTPGTKKMFNDDAFAKIKKGARIINVARGGVIDDEALARALDSGAVAAAALDVFEEEPPKYEGHPLIGRPNVITTPHLGASTAEAQEGVSIEVVEAVVEALQGKLSANAVNAPMVAPEVLRELAPYVTLAEGLGKAAVQLVADQGLTDIKITYSTPRGDDLDTRLLRAMVIKGILEETTTSNVNLVNADLLAKSRGLRIAEVTVRSEGADVLTSLSVSLGAAKSKFSGSLDKESRIYIEGTVRAGRPYLTKIGGFDVDLSVEGSVLLCRQRDQPGIVGTIGMLLAKDNININFMTVSRTARNEEAVMAIGVDNDPSPDTLAGVGMIKGVLEWALFKELNLA
;
A
#
# COMPACT_ATOMS: atom_id res chain seq x y z
N MET A 1 -2.56 -21.31 39.39
CA MET A 1 -1.89 -20.50 40.43
C MET A 1 -2.83 -19.56 41.18
N ARG A 2 -3.48 -18.53 40.58
CA ARG A 2 -4.42 -17.64 41.32
C ARG A 2 -5.56 -18.39 42.04
N ALA A 3 -6.07 -19.46 41.43
CA ALA A 3 -7.06 -20.34 42.04
C ALA A 3 -6.46 -21.39 43.03
N GLY A 4 -5.24 -21.21 43.52
CA GLY A 4 -4.56 -22.13 44.45
C GLY A 4 -4.11 -23.48 43.85
N LYS A 5 -4.29 -23.72 42.54
CA LYS A 5 -3.95 -24.99 41.87
C LYS A 5 -2.54 -24.99 41.24
N TRP A 6 -1.83 -26.12 41.36
CA TRP A 6 -0.55 -26.43 40.72
C TRP A 6 -0.74 -27.42 39.56
N GLU A 7 -0.83 -26.92 38.32
CA GLU A 7 -1.21 -27.72 37.14
C GLU A 7 -0.04 -27.92 36.15
N ARG A 8 1.18 -28.15 36.66
CA ARG A 8 2.40 -28.32 35.83
C ARG A 8 2.22 -29.34 34.70
N GLY A 9 1.54 -30.47 34.95
CA GLY A 9 1.35 -31.53 33.96
C GLY A 9 0.41 -31.18 32.80
N LYS A 10 -0.38 -30.10 32.91
CA LYS A 10 -1.30 -29.65 31.85
C LYS A 10 -0.69 -28.61 30.92
N LEU A 11 0.48 -28.06 31.27
CA LEU A 11 1.07 -26.92 30.59
C LEU A 11 2.35 -27.35 29.88
N VAL A 12 2.37 -27.19 28.55
CA VAL A 12 3.54 -27.40 27.71
C VAL A 12 3.75 -26.14 26.88
N GLY A 13 4.91 -25.50 27.08
CA GLY A 13 5.30 -24.30 26.34
C GLY A 13 5.90 -24.63 24.98
N VAL A 14 6.26 -23.57 24.25
CA VAL A 14 7.02 -23.67 22.98
C VAL A 14 8.27 -22.82 23.10
N SER A 15 9.41 -23.39 22.73
CA SER A 15 10.66 -22.65 22.59
C SER A 15 10.59 -21.73 21.36
N VAL A 16 11.01 -20.48 21.52
CA VAL A 16 11.13 -19.51 20.42
C VAL A 16 12.43 -19.68 19.62
N VAL A 17 13.43 -20.35 20.19
CA VAL A 17 14.72 -20.57 19.54
C VAL A 17 14.54 -21.46 18.31
N ASP A 18 15.20 -21.09 17.21
CA ASP A 18 15.16 -21.76 15.91
C ASP A 18 13.75 -21.79 15.27
N LYS A 19 12.81 -21.01 15.79
CA LYS A 19 11.49 -20.82 15.16
C LYS A 19 11.52 -19.67 14.17
N THR A 20 10.54 -19.66 13.29
CA THR A 20 10.33 -18.56 12.34
C THR A 20 9.30 -17.59 12.89
N LEU A 21 9.62 -16.30 12.87
CA LEU A 21 8.67 -15.21 13.05
C LEU A 21 8.45 -14.52 11.71
N ALA A 22 7.23 -14.59 11.19
CA ALA A 22 6.77 -13.78 10.08
C ALA A 22 6.18 -12.47 10.60
N ILE A 23 6.84 -11.37 10.26
CA ILE A 23 6.40 -10.01 10.57
C ILE A 23 5.55 -9.51 9.42
N MET A 24 4.28 -9.22 9.68
CA MET A 24 3.38 -8.69 8.66
C MET A 24 3.36 -7.17 8.83
N GLY A 25 3.93 -6.42 7.89
CA GLY A 25 4.18 -4.98 7.99
C GLY A 25 5.55 -4.67 8.61
N PHE A 26 6.45 -4.09 7.82
CA PHE A 26 7.86 -3.86 8.14
C PHE A 26 8.17 -2.36 8.33
N GLY A 27 7.21 -1.65 8.94
CA GLY A 27 7.34 -0.25 9.37
C GLY A 27 8.16 -0.07 10.64
N LYS A 28 8.06 1.10 11.29
CA LYS A 28 8.86 1.46 12.49
C LYS A 28 8.77 0.40 13.60
N VAL A 29 7.57 -0.06 13.94
CA VAL A 29 7.34 -1.09 14.98
C VAL A 29 7.81 -2.47 14.52
N GLY A 30 7.48 -2.88 13.29
CA GLY A 30 7.91 -4.17 12.73
C GLY A 30 9.44 -4.33 12.71
N ASN A 31 10.18 -3.26 12.37
CA ASN A 31 11.64 -3.22 12.43
C ASN A 31 12.17 -3.48 13.86
N GLU A 32 11.58 -2.82 14.86
CA GLU A 32 11.96 -2.98 16.26
C GLU A 32 11.62 -4.36 16.83
N VAL A 33 10.52 -4.95 16.37
CA VAL A 33 10.15 -6.35 16.68
C VAL A 33 11.15 -7.31 16.05
N ALA A 34 11.51 -7.12 14.78
CA ALA A 34 12.51 -7.94 14.08
C ALA A 34 13.85 -7.97 14.82
N ARG A 35 14.33 -6.79 15.23
CA ARG A 35 15.58 -6.63 15.97
C ARG A 35 15.56 -7.41 17.29
N ARG A 36 14.46 -7.33 18.05
CA ARG A 36 14.29 -8.04 19.33
C ARG A 36 14.14 -9.55 19.13
N ALA A 37 13.33 -9.96 18.16
CA ALA A 37 13.08 -11.37 17.86
C ALA A 37 14.36 -12.12 17.48
N LYS A 38 15.24 -11.50 16.68
CA LYS A 38 16.55 -12.06 16.36
C LYS A 38 17.43 -12.25 17.59
N GLY A 39 17.41 -11.31 18.52
CA GLY A 39 18.09 -11.44 19.81
C GLY A 39 17.60 -12.61 20.65
N LEU A 40 16.38 -13.11 20.40
CA LEU A 40 15.79 -14.29 21.04
C LEU A 40 16.04 -15.60 20.27
N GLY A 41 16.82 -15.57 19.18
CA GLY A 41 17.13 -16.75 18.37
C GLY A 41 16.06 -17.14 17.36
N LEU A 42 15.15 -16.22 17.01
CA LEU A 42 14.17 -16.44 15.93
C LEU A 42 14.80 -16.15 14.57
N THR A 43 14.45 -16.97 13.58
CA THR A 43 14.59 -16.60 12.15
C THR A 43 13.47 -15.63 11.82
N VAL A 44 13.81 -14.45 11.28
CA VAL A 44 12.81 -13.42 10.98
C VAL A 44 12.68 -13.23 9.47
N ILE A 45 11.45 -13.39 9.00
CA ILE A 45 11.00 -13.00 7.66
C ILE A 45 9.95 -11.90 7.79
N ALA A 46 9.76 -11.09 6.75
CA ALA A 46 8.75 -10.06 6.77
C ALA A 46 8.00 -9.96 5.44
N HIS A 47 6.73 -9.58 5.51
CA HIS A 47 5.93 -9.22 4.36
C HIS A 47 5.53 -7.76 4.46
N ASP A 48 6.04 -6.91 3.56
CA ASP A 48 5.60 -5.54 3.39
C ASP A 48 5.87 -5.07 1.95
N PRO A 49 4.85 -4.93 1.09
CA PRO A 49 5.03 -4.55 -0.31
C PRO A 49 5.63 -3.15 -0.52
N TYR A 50 5.73 -2.35 0.54
CA TYR A 50 6.20 -0.98 0.48
C TYR A 50 7.52 -0.77 1.24
N ALA A 51 8.11 -1.84 1.78
CA ALA A 51 9.39 -1.78 2.47
C ALA A 51 10.57 -1.91 1.50
N SER A 52 11.63 -1.14 1.78
CA SER A 52 12.91 -1.26 1.08
C SER A 52 13.60 -2.59 1.41
N GLU A 53 13.96 -3.36 0.37
CA GLU A 53 14.74 -4.60 0.51
C GLU A 53 16.10 -4.35 1.18
N ASP A 54 16.79 -3.26 0.83
CA ASP A 54 18.10 -2.93 1.41
C ASP A 54 18.01 -2.70 2.91
N LYS A 55 16.95 -2.01 3.36
CA LYS A 55 16.71 -1.77 4.78
C LYS A 55 16.41 -3.07 5.53
N ALA A 56 15.61 -3.96 4.94
CA ALA A 56 15.35 -5.28 5.52
C ALA A 56 16.62 -6.13 5.60
N ARG A 57 17.41 -6.16 4.52
CA ARG A 57 18.70 -6.87 4.45
C ARG A 57 19.70 -6.36 5.48
N ALA A 58 19.77 -5.05 5.72
CA ALA A 58 20.62 -4.47 6.75
C ALA A 58 20.25 -4.93 8.18
N LEU A 59 18.97 -5.24 8.42
CA LEU A 59 18.50 -5.87 9.65
C LEU A 59 18.56 -7.40 9.60
N GLY A 60 19.09 -7.98 8.50
CA GLY A 60 19.15 -9.40 8.19
C GLY A 60 17.79 -10.07 8.04
N VAL A 61 16.75 -9.30 7.73
CA VAL A 61 15.38 -9.80 7.52
C VAL A 61 15.19 -10.06 6.03
N GLN A 62 14.61 -11.21 5.70
CA GLN A 62 14.21 -11.49 4.32
C GLN A 62 12.78 -10.98 4.08
N LEU A 63 12.62 -10.11 3.09
CA LEU A 63 11.31 -9.75 2.55
C LEU A 63 10.76 -10.90 1.69
N VAL A 64 9.50 -11.26 1.91
CA VAL A 64 8.82 -12.38 1.25
C VAL A 64 7.39 -12.01 0.88
N SER A 65 6.81 -12.69 -0.11
CA SER A 65 5.39 -12.51 -0.46
C SER A 65 4.46 -12.96 0.68
N PHE A 66 3.19 -12.56 0.63
CA PHE A 66 2.22 -12.96 1.65
C PHE A 66 2.07 -14.48 1.70
N ASP A 67 1.85 -15.10 0.55
CA ASP A 67 1.73 -16.56 0.44
C ASP A 67 3.01 -17.29 0.88
N GLU A 68 4.18 -16.73 0.59
CA GLU A 68 5.45 -17.30 1.07
C GLU A 68 5.58 -17.17 2.59
N ALA A 69 5.17 -16.06 3.20
CA ALA A 69 5.11 -15.92 4.65
C ALA A 69 4.17 -16.97 5.28
N LEU A 70 2.99 -17.18 4.70
CA LEU A 70 2.04 -18.21 5.16
C LEU A 70 2.63 -19.62 5.07
N ALA A 71 3.34 -19.93 3.99
CA ALA A 71 3.92 -21.26 3.76
C ALA A 71 5.17 -21.55 4.61
N ARG A 72 5.99 -20.53 4.88
CA ARG A 72 7.23 -20.67 5.67
C ARG A 72 6.94 -20.85 7.16
N VAL A 73 5.89 -20.22 7.67
CA VAL A 73 5.46 -20.42 9.06
C VAL A 73 4.91 -21.85 9.22
N GLY A 74 5.61 -22.63 10.05
CA GLY A 74 5.39 -24.04 10.35
C GLY A 74 6.24 -25.00 9.52
N ALA A 75 7.20 -24.49 8.72
CA ALA A 75 8.07 -25.31 7.89
C ALA A 75 8.80 -26.42 8.67
N TRP A 76 9.12 -26.16 9.94
CA TRP A 76 9.96 -27.01 10.80
C TRP A 76 9.20 -27.76 11.92
N GLY A 77 7.88 -27.91 11.79
CA GLY A 77 7.03 -28.49 12.84
C GLY A 77 6.42 -27.42 13.75
N THR A 78 5.49 -27.82 14.60
CA THR A 78 4.65 -26.93 15.42
C THR A 78 5.45 -25.83 16.13
N GLY A 79 5.00 -24.57 16.07
CA GLY A 79 5.60 -23.53 16.92
C GLY A 79 5.79 -22.13 16.35
N ASP A 80 5.77 -21.95 15.04
CA ASP A 80 6.14 -20.67 14.41
C ASP A 80 5.09 -19.56 14.62
N PHE A 81 5.49 -18.31 14.38
CA PHE A 81 4.77 -17.11 14.81
C PHE A 81 4.47 -16.17 13.66
N PHE A 82 3.29 -15.53 13.71
CA PHE A 82 2.98 -14.30 13.01
C PHE A 82 2.89 -13.15 14.01
N SER A 83 3.50 -12.00 13.67
CA SER A 83 3.29 -10.75 14.41
C SER A 83 2.85 -9.66 13.44
N LEU A 84 1.65 -9.12 13.67
CA LEU A 84 1.00 -8.17 12.79
C LEU A 84 1.33 -6.74 13.20
N HIS A 85 1.81 -5.96 12.24
CA HIS A 85 2.23 -4.56 12.31
C HIS A 85 1.80 -3.77 11.08
N MET A 86 0.80 -4.27 10.34
CA MET A 86 0.23 -3.60 9.18
C MET A 86 -0.79 -2.54 9.61
N PRO A 87 -0.90 -1.43 8.86
CA PRO A 87 -2.06 -0.54 8.98
C PRO A 87 -3.35 -1.28 8.57
N LEU A 88 -4.50 -0.78 9.02
CA LEU A 88 -5.80 -1.20 8.51
C LEU A 88 -6.14 -0.33 7.30
N THR A 89 -6.16 -0.92 6.12
CA THR A 89 -6.49 -0.32 4.83
C THR A 89 -7.44 -1.26 4.08
N PRO A 90 -8.07 -0.84 2.97
CA PRO A 90 -8.88 -1.76 2.16
C PRO A 90 -8.13 -3.03 1.74
N GLY A 91 -6.82 -2.92 1.47
CA GLY A 91 -5.97 -4.04 1.08
C GLY A 91 -5.55 -4.96 2.23
N THR A 92 -5.61 -4.52 3.49
CA THR A 92 -5.22 -5.32 4.67
C THR A 92 -6.41 -5.75 5.52
N LYS A 93 -7.61 -5.19 5.26
CA LYS A 93 -8.84 -5.56 5.94
C LYS A 93 -9.14 -7.04 5.70
N LYS A 94 -9.26 -7.80 6.79
CA LYS A 94 -9.50 -9.25 6.80
C LYS A 94 -8.51 -10.03 5.94
N MET A 95 -7.26 -9.54 5.84
CA MET A 95 -6.20 -10.22 5.12
C MET A 95 -5.92 -11.62 5.70
N PHE A 96 -6.09 -11.77 7.02
CA PHE A 96 -6.09 -13.08 7.69
C PHE A 96 -7.52 -13.60 7.82
N ASN A 97 -7.98 -14.28 6.78
CA ASN A 97 -9.31 -14.90 6.65
C ASN A 97 -9.19 -16.44 6.54
N ASP A 98 -10.30 -17.14 6.26
CA ASP A 98 -10.32 -18.61 6.14
C ASP A 98 -9.32 -19.13 5.09
N ASP A 99 -9.20 -18.45 3.94
CA ASP A 99 -8.27 -18.85 2.88
C ASP A 99 -6.80 -18.70 3.31
N ALA A 100 -6.48 -17.62 4.03
CA ALA A 100 -5.15 -17.44 4.60
C ALA A 100 -4.85 -18.51 5.66
N PHE A 101 -5.81 -18.79 6.54
CA PHE A 101 -5.65 -19.83 7.57
C PHE A 101 -5.64 -21.26 7.02
N ALA A 102 -6.21 -21.51 5.84
CA ALA A 102 -6.11 -22.79 5.15
C ALA A 102 -4.70 -23.06 4.60
N LYS A 103 -3.92 -22.01 4.32
CA LYS A 103 -2.56 -22.10 3.78
C LYS A 103 -1.49 -22.26 4.86
N ILE A 104 -1.78 -21.91 6.12
CA ILE A 104 -0.80 -22.06 7.21
C ILE A 104 -0.71 -23.52 7.67
N LYS A 105 0.47 -23.91 8.14
CA LYS A 105 0.65 -25.21 8.78
C LYS A 105 0.08 -25.19 10.21
N LYS A 106 -0.41 -26.35 10.64
CA LYS A 106 -1.03 -26.50 11.97
C LYS A 106 -0.08 -26.13 13.11
N GLY A 107 -0.63 -25.44 14.10
CA GLY A 107 0.06 -25.07 15.32
C GLY A 107 0.79 -23.73 15.29
N ALA A 108 0.50 -22.87 14.30
CA ALA A 108 1.00 -21.51 14.24
C ALA A 108 0.45 -20.66 15.40
N ARG A 109 1.15 -19.58 15.76
CA ARG A 109 0.69 -18.59 16.75
C ARG A 109 0.59 -17.23 16.11
N ILE A 110 -0.46 -16.48 16.44
CA ILE A 110 -0.70 -15.17 15.84
C ILE A 110 -0.77 -14.08 16.91
N ILE A 111 -0.09 -12.97 16.66
CA ILE A 111 -0.04 -11.83 17.56
C ILE A 111 -0.53 -10.61 16.78
N ASN A 112 -1.63 -10.00 17.23
CA ASN A 112 -2.11 -8.73 16.68
C ASN A 112 -2.08 -7.64 17.74
N VAL A 113 -1.12 -6.73 17.60
CA VAL A 113 -0.95 -5.55 18.45
C VAL A 113 -0.95 -4.26 17.63
N ALA A 114 -1.52 -4.31 16.42
CA ALA A 114 -1.45 -3.22 15.46
C ALA A 114 -2.81 -2.56 15.23
N ARG A 115 -3.71 -3.24 14.51
CA ARG A 115 -5.06 -2.74 14.22
C ARG A 115 -6.06 -3.89 14.22
N GLY A 116 -7.22 -3.66 14.82
CA GLY A 116 -8.37 -4.55 14.68
C GLY A 116 -8.81 -4.64 13.22
N GLY A 117 -9.52 -5.72 12.86
CA GLY A 117 -10.05 -5.92 11.50
C GLY A 117 -9.04 -6.36 10.44
N VAL A 118 -7.74 -6.46 10.75
CA VAL A 118 -6.74 -7.11 9.88
C VAL A 118 -6.93 -8.63 9.86
N ILE A 119 -7.37 -9.18 10.99
CA ILE A 119 -7.82 -10.56 11.13
C ILE A 119 -9.35 -10.56 11.03
N ASP A 120 -9.92 -11.56 10.36
CA ASP A 120 -11.33 -11.89 10.51
C ASP A 120 -11.52 -12.75 11.79
N ASP A 121 -12.21 -12.18 12.78
CA ASP A 121 -12.33 -12.80 14.11
C ASP A 121 -13.01 -14.17 14.09
N GLU A 122 -14.00 -14.35 13.21
CA GLU A 122 -14.71 -15.61 13.03
C GLU A 122 -13.83 -16.65 12.35
N ALA A 123 -13.04 -16.23 11.35
CA ALA A 123 -12.06 -17.11 10.71
C ALA A 123 -10.97 -17.54 11.69
N LEU A 124 -10.48 -16.63 12.55
CA LEU A 124 -9.50 -16.97 13.58
C LEU A 124 -10.08 -17.95 14.60
N ALA A 125 -11.35 -17.79 15.01
CA ALA A 125 -12.01 -18.73 15.90
C ALA A 125 -12.06 -20.15 15.30
N ARG A 126 -12.45 -20.28 14.02
CA ARG A 126 -12.41 -21.57 13.29
C ARG A 126 -10.99 -22.13 13.17
N ALA A 127 -10.01 -21.26 12.92
CA ALA A 127 -8.60 -21.67 12.83
C ALA A 127 -8.05 -22.17 14.18
N LEU A 128 -8.50 -21.59 15.29
CA LEU A 128 -8.19 -22.05 16.65
C LEU A 128 -8.87 -23.40 16.94
N ASP A 129 -10.13 -23.57 16.54
CA ASP A 129 -10.88 -24.81 16.76
C ASP A 129 -10.32 -25.99 15.96
N SER A 130 -9.86 -25.74 14.72
CA SER A 130 -9.22 -26.76 13.87
C SER A 130 -7.76 -27.06 14.24
N GLY A 131 -7.16 -26.25 15.12
CA GLY A 131 -5.75 -26.33 15.49
C GLY A 131 -4.79 -25.83 14.41
N ALA A 132 -5.29 -25.18 13.35
CA ALA A 132 -4.44 -24.45 12.40
C ALA A 132 -3.64 -23.38 13.15
N VAL A 133 -4.32 -22.61 14.01
CA VAL A 133 -3.72 -21.71 14.98
C VAL A 133 -3.77 -22.36 16.36
N ALA A 134 -2.62 -22.53 17.01
CA ALA A 134 -2.55 -23.08 18.37
C ALA A 134 -2.99 -22.05 19.42
N ALA A 135 -2.60 -20.79 19.25
CA ALA A 135 -2.90 -19.71 20.18
C ALA A 135 -2.82 -18.33 19.51
N ALA A 136 -3.52 -17.36 20.08
CA ALA A 136 -3.48 -15.96 19.65
C ALA A 136 -3.21 -15.01 20.82
N ALA A 137 -2.61 -13.86 20.55
CA ALA A 137 -2.51 -12.74 21.47
C ALA A 137 -2.99 -11.46 20.77
N LEU A 138 -4.02 -10.81 21.32
CA LEU A 138 -4.75 -9.72 20.68
C LEU A 138 -4.81 -8.51 21.64
N ASP A 139 -4.28 -7.37 21.22
CA ASP A 139 -4.41 -6.11 21.95
C ASP A 139 -5.48 -5.19 21.35
N VAL A 140 -5.97 -5.51 20.16
CA VAL A 140 -6.85 -4.65 19.35
C VAL A 140 -8.01 -5.46 18.77
N PHE A 141 -9.16 -4.82 18.60
CA PHE A 141 -10.40 -5.42 18.10
C PHE A 141 -11.02 -4.56 17.00
N GLU A 142 -11.85 -5.13 16.12
CA GLU A 142 -12.49 -4.36 15.03
C GLU A 142 -13.43 -3.27 15.57
N GLU A 143 -14.18 -3.58 16.64
CA GLU A 143 -14.96 -2.64 17.41
C GLU A 143 -14.33 -2.49 18.80
N GLU A 144 -14.05 -1.25 19.21
CA GLU A 144 -13.46 -0.94 20.52
C GLU A 144 -14.31 0.10 21.26
N PRO A 145 -14.84 -0.21 22.46
CA PRO A 145 -14.71 -1.47 23.21
C PRO A 145 -15.43 -2.66 22.54
N PRO A 146 -14.89 -3.89 22.61
CA PRO A 146 -15.53 -5.05 21.99
C PRO A 146 -16.78 -5.47 22.76
N LYS A 147 -17.70 -6.13 22.06
CA LYS A 147 -18.80 -6.85 22.70
C LYS A 147 -18.23 -8.06 23.44
N TYR A 148 -18.33 -8.08 24.77
CA TYR A 148 -17.76 -9.16 25.58
C TYR A 148 -18.57 -10.46 25.49
N GLU A 149 -19.90 -10.35 25.54
CA GLU A 149 -20.79 -11.50 25.46
C GLU A 149 -20.88 -12.02 24.02
N GLY A 150 -20.64 -13.32 23.84
CA GLY A 150 -20.70 -13.96 22.53
C GLY A 150 -19.53 -13.62 21.60
N HIS A 151 -18.51 -12.88 22.04
CA HIS A 151 -17.33 -12.65 21.22
C HIS A 151 -16.65 -13.98 20.88
N PRO A 152 -16.31 -14.24 19.60
CA PRO A 152 -15.73 -15.52 19.20
C PRO A 152 -14.35 -15.78 19.83
N LEU A 153 -13.63 -14.71 20.23
CA LEU A 153 -12.24 -14.77 20.70
C LEU A 153 -12.04 -14.48 22.19
N ILE A 154 -12.90 -13.67 22.83
CA ILE A 154 -12.71 -13.25 24.22
C ILE A 154 -13.10 -14.40 25.16
N GLY A 155 -12.26 -14.67 26.16
CA GLY A 155 -12.49 -15.73 27.14
C GLY A 155 -12.02 -17.13 26.71
N ARG A 156 -11.52 -17.30 25.48
CA ARG A 156 -10.90 -18.55 25.04
C ARG A 156 -9.61 -18.83 25.83
N PRO A 157 -9.35 -20.09 26.25
CA PRO A 157 -8.17 -20.42 27.06
C PRO A 157 -6.84 -20.30 26.30
N ASN A 158 -6.88 -20.35 24.97
CA ASN A 158 -5.72 -20.21 24.08
C ASN A 158 -5.64 -18.83 23.40
N VAL A 159 -6.42 -17.85 23.87
CA VAL A 159 -6.36 -16.46 23.38
C VAL A 159 -6.03 -15.55 24.55
N ILE A 160 -4.92 -14.83 24.43
CA ILE A 160 -4.57 -13.75 25.35
C ILE A 160 -5.16 -12.47 24.79
N THR A 161 -5.86 -11.70 25.63
CA THR A 161 -6.41 -10.40 25.25
C THR A 161 -5.93 -9.31 26.18
N THR A 162 -5.65 -8.13 25.62
CA THR A 162 -5.36 -6.90 26.37
C THR A 162 -6.16 -5.73 25.78
N PRO A 163 -6.57 -4.74 26.58
CA PRO A 163 -7.45 -3.66 26.13
C PRO A 163 -6.66 -2.50 25.52
N HIS A 164 -6.06 -2.68 24.34
CA HIS A 164 -5.33 -1.66 23.59
C HIS A 164 -4.26 -0.94 24.41
N LEU A 165 -3.35 -1.74 24.99
CA LEU A 165 -2.30 -1.28 25.90
C LEU A 165 -0.94 -1.06 25.22
N GLY A 166 -0.81 -1.27 23.90
CA GLY A 166 0.47 -1.19 23.19
C GLY A 166 1.27 0.10 23.40
N ALA A 167 0.60 1.24 23.61
CA ALA A 167 1.22 2.54 23.90
C ALA A 167 1.07 3.00 25.37
N SER A 168 0.48 2.16 26.23
CA SER A 168 0.15 2.49 27.62
C SER A 168 1.33 2.20 28.56
N THR A 169 2.46 2.87 28.30
CA THR A 169 3.67 2.83 29.13
C THR A 169 4.07 4.24 29.55
N ALA A 170 4.69 4.40 30.72
CA ALA A 170 5.06 5.71 31.23
C ALA A 170 6.01 6.44 30.26
N GLU A 171 6.98 5.70 29.72
CA GLU A 171 7.98 6.20 28.78
C GLU A 171 7.37 6.62 27.44
N ALA A 172 6.39 5.86 26.92
CA ALA A 172 5.70 6.25 25.69
C ALA A 172 4.83 7.49 25.89
N GLN A 173 4.13 7.59 27.03
CA GLN A 173 3.30 8.76 27.34
C GLN A 173 4.15 10.02 27.53
N GLU A 174 5.31 9.91 28.18
CA GLU A 174 6.27 11.00 28.32
C GLU A 174 6.85 11.42 26.96
N GLY A 175 7.29 10.45 26.14
CA GLY A 175 7.81 10.71 24.81
C GLY A 175 6.80 11.44 23.90
N VAL A 176 5.56 10.95 23.87
CA VAL A 176 4.46 11.60 23.12
C VAL A 176 4.18 13.01 23.65
N SER A 177 4.22 13.20 24.97
CA SER A 177 4.01 14.52 25.57
C SER A 177 5.06 15.53 25.10
N ILE A 178 6.33 15.12 25.06
CA ILE A 178 7.43 15.96 24.56
C ILE A 178 7.23 16.28 23.08
N GLU A 179 6.98 15.26 22.24
CA GLU A 179 6.78 15.44 20.80
C GLU A 179 5.63 16.41 20.48
N VAL A 180 4.53 16.36 21.24
CA VAL A 180 3.38 17.27 21.07
C VAL A 180 3.73 18.69 21.51
N VAL A 181 4.43 18.86 22.63
CA VAL A 181 4.85 20.19 23.11
C VAL A 181 5.80 20.85 22.11
N GLU A 182 6.78 20.11 21.58
CA GLU A 182 7.68 20.59 20.54
C GLU A 182 6.92 21.03 19.28
N ALA A 183 5.97 20.21 18.82
CA ALA A 183 5.13 20.54 17.67
C ALA A 183 4.31 21.83 17.88
N VAL A 184 3.76 22.04 19.07
CA VAL A 184 3.02 23.27 19.42
C VAL A 184 3.95 24.49 19.45
N VAL A 185 5.14 24.36 20.05
CA VAL A 185 6.13 25.46 20.11
C VAL A 185 6.58 25.85 18.70
N GLU A 186 6.86 24.87 17.84
CA GLU A 186 7.19 25.10 16.43
C GLU A 186 6.07 25.84 15.71
N ALA A 187 4.82 25.38 15.85
CA ALA A 187 3.67 26.01 15.23
C ALA A 187 3.48 27.46 15.67
N LEU A 188 3.63 27.76 16.97
CA LEU A 188 3.54 29.12 17.51
C LEU A 188 4.67 30.04 17.02
N GLN A 189 5.82 29.48 16.64
CA GLN A 189 6.92 30.21 15.99
C GLN A 189 6.73 30.37 14.48
N GLY A 190 5.60 29.93 13.92
CA GLY A 190 5.34 29.93 12.48
C GLY A 190 6.14 28.86 11.71
N LYS A 191 6.72 27.88 12.40
CA LYS A 191 7.40 26.73 11.79
C LYS A 191 6.40 25.62 11.51
N LEU A 192 6.75 24.78 10.54
CA LEU A 192 5.97 23.61 10.17
C LEU A 192 6.41 22.43 11.02
N SER A 193 5.51 21.92 11.86
CA SER A 193 5.79 20.69 12.60
C SER A 193 5.54 19.47 11.72
N ALA A 194 6.51 18.55 11.69
CA ALA A 194 6.41 17.27 10.98
C ALA A 194 5.23 16.39 11.47
N ASN A 195 4.67 16.71 12.63
CA ASN A 195 3.51 16.02 13.22
C ASN A 195 2.17 16.70 12.91
N ALA A 196 2.17 17.82 12.16
CA ALA A 196 0.92 18.45 11.73
C ALA A 196 0.07 17.42 10.97
N VAL A 197 -1.21 17.30 11.33
CA VAL A 197 -2.15 16.39 10.68
C VAL A 197 -2.85 17.09 9.50
N ASN A 198 -3.09 18.39 9.67
CA ASN A 198 -3.68 19.30 8.70
C ASN A 198 -2.92 20.64 8.73
N ALA A 199 -2.53 21.15 7.56
CA ALA A 199 -1.87 22.45 7.46
C ALA A 199 -2.46 23.24 6.27
N PRO A 200 -3.17 24.36 6.50
CA PRO A 200 -3.47 25.29 5.41
C PRO A 200 -2.22 26.13 5.18
N MET A 201 -1.41 25.74 4.20
CA MET A 201 -0.04 26.24 4.05
C MET A 201 0.19 27.09 2.79
N VAL A 202 -0.87 27.32 2.01
CA VAL A 202 -0.79 28.05 0.74
C VAL A 202 -1.86 29.14 0.76
N ALA A 203 -1.47 30.36 0.36
CA ALA A 203 -2.41 31.46 0.22
C ALA A 203 -3.60 31.02 -0.66
N PRO A 204 -4.85 31.35 -0.30
CA PRO A 204 -6.03 30.87 -1.03
C PRO A 204 -5.98 31.10 -2.54
N GLU A 205 -5.32 32.18 -2.96
CA GLU A 205 -5.10 32.56 -4.36
C GLU A 205 -4.19 31.56 -5.09
N VAL A 206 -3.07 31.19 -4.45
CA VAL A 206 -2.12 30.20 -4.99
C VAL A 206 -2.73 28.80 -4.96
N LEU A 207 -3.50 28.46 -3.93
CA LEU A 207 -4.20 27.18 -3.87
C LEU A 207 -5.25 27.06 -4.98
N ARG A 208 -5.96 28.15 -5.29
CA ARG A 208 -6.95 28.16 -6.38
C ARG A 208 -6.31 27.95 -7.74
N GLU A 209 -5.14 28.54 -7.97
CA GLU A 209 -4.36 28.35 -9.19
C GLU A 209 -3.77 26.92 -9.28
N LEU A 210 -3.25 26.39 -8.17
CA LEU A 210 -2.63 25.07 -8.12
C LEU A 210 -3.62 23.91 -8.00
N ALA A 211 -4.88 24.16 -7.64
CA ALA A 211 -5.90 23.15 -7.37
C ALA A 211 -5.94 22.00 -8.40
N PRO A 212 -6.03 22.25 -9.72
CA PRO A 212 -6.09 21.15 -10.68
C PRO A 212 -4.77 20.36 -10.79
N TYR A 213 -3.63 21.01 -10.51
CA TYR A 213 -2.31 20.37 -10.51
C TYR A 213 -2.07 19.56 -9.23
N VAL A 214 -2.69 19.96 -8.11
CA VAL A 214 -2.71 19.20 -6.85
C VAL A 214 -3.46 17.88 -7.06
N THR A 215 -4.65 17.93 -7.67
CA THR A 215 -5.42 16.73 -8.02
C THR A 215 -4.64 15.85 -8.99
N LEU A 216 -4.02 16.45 -10.02
CA LEU A 216 -3.14 15.73 -10.94
C LEU A 216 -2.01 15.02 -10.18
N ALA A 217 -1.25 15.75 -9.37
CA ALA A 217 -0.10 15.22 -8.64
C ALA A 217 -0.46 14.03 -7.75
N GLU A 218 -1.55 14.13 -6.99
CA GLU A 218 -2.04 13.02 -6.17
C GLU A 218 -2.44 11.81 -7.03
N GLY A 219 -3.21 12.03 -8.10
CA GLY A 219 -3.64 10.97 -8.99
C GLY A 219 -2.48 10.28 -9.73
N LEU A 220 -1.46 11.03 -10.16
CA LEU A 220 -0.26 10.44 -10.76
C LEU A 220 0.50 9.56 -9.77
N GLY A 221 0.60 9.98 -8.51
CA GLY A 221 1.19 9.17 -7.44
C GLY A 221 0.44 7.86 -7.22
N LYS A 222 -0.90 7.93 -7.13
CA LYS A 222 -1.78 6.76 -6.99
C LYS A 222 -1.65 5.81 -8.18
N ALA A 223 -1.74 6.33 -9.41
CA ALA A 223 -1.60 5.53 -10.62
C ALA A 223 -0.24 4.80 -10.67
N ALA A 224 0.85 5.51 -10.34
CA ALA A 224 2.19 4.96 -10.44
C ALA A 224 2.44 3.85 -9.42
N VAL A 225 1.99 4.01 -8.17
CA VAL A 225 2.21 2.99 -7.13
C VAL A 225 1.39 1.72 -7.38
N GLN A 226 0.18 1.83 -7.94
CA GLN A 226 -0.66 0.67 -8.25
C GLN A 226 -0.03 -0.26 -9.30
N LEU A 227 0.85 0.27 -10.16
CA LEU A 227 1.63 -0.50 -11.14
C LEU A 227 2.81 -1.27 -10.55
N VAL A 228 3.18 -1.06 -9.30
CA VAL A 228 4.29 -1.79 -8.67
C VAL A 228 3.82 -3.21 -8.34
N ALA A 229 4.55 -4.25 -8.80
CA ALA A 229 4.17 -5.65 -8.62
C ALA A 229 4.69 -6.31 -7.34
N ASP A 230 5.77 -5.80 -6.76
CA ASP A 230 6.48 -6.44 -5.66
C ASP A 230 7.04 -5.46 -4.62
N GLN A 231 7.72 -6.01 -3.60
CA GLN A 231 8.39 -5.22 -2.55
C GLN A 231 9.68 -4.67 -3.15
N GLY A 232 9.66 -3.43 -3.63
CA GLY A 232 10.82 -2.94 -4.39
C GLY A 232 10.82 -1.47 -4.74
N LEU A 233 9.92 -0.66 -4.18
CA LEU A 233 9.95 0.78 -4.42
C LEU A 233 11.21 1.36 -3.77
N THR A 234 12.10 1.90 -4.60
CA THR A 234 13.43 2.38 -4.18
C THR A 234 13.52 3.89 -4.21
N ASP A 235 12.95 4.52 -5.23
CA ASP A 235 12.98 5.96 -5.38
C ASP A 235 11.84 6.51 -6.25
N ILE A 236 11.56 7.78 -6.03
CA ILE A 236 10.53 8.59 -6.69
C ILE A 236 11.26 9.71 -7.44
N LYS A 237 11.08 9.78 -8.75
CA LYS A 237 11.54 10.90 -9.58
C LYS A 237 10.33 11.67 -10.08
N ILE A 238 10.28 12.97 -9.78
CA ILE A 238 9.20 13.86 -10.21
C ILE A 238 9.77 14.86 -11.21
N THR A 239 9.16 14.99 -12.38
CA THR A 239 9.57 15.98 -13.38
C THR A 239 8.46 17.00 -13.60
N TYR A 240 8.80 18.29 -13.44
CA TYR A 240 7.91 19.42 -13.65
C TYR A 240 8.27 20.10 -14.95
N SER A 241 7.42 20.00 -15.97
CA SER A 241 7.55 20.78 -17.20
C SER A 241 6.75 22.07 -17.05
N THR A 242 7.43 23.21 -16.92
CA THR A 242 6.78 24.48 -16.53
C THR A 242 7.35 25.70 -17.25
N PRO A 243 6.50 26.66 -17.66
CA PRO A 243 6.95 27.97 -18.13
C PRO A 243 7.63 28.81 -17.05
N ARG A 244 7.34 28.54 -15.76
CA ARG A 244 7.90 29.25 -14.60
C ARG A 244 9.36 28.87 -14.31
N GLY A 245 9.84 27.74 -14.84
CA GLY A 245 11.17 27.22 -14.54
C GLY A 245 11.39 27.12 -13.02
N ASP A 246 12.52 27.65 -12.55
CA ASP A 246 12.95 27.58 -11.15
C ASP A 246 12.08 28.38 -10.18
N ASP A 247 11.20 29.27 -10.67
CA ASP A 247 10.30 30.06 -9.83
C ASP A 247 9.06 29.28 -9.35
N LEU A 248 8.88 28.04 -9.81
CA LEU A 248 7.79 27.17 -9.34
C LEU A 248 8.09 26.60 -7.95
N ASP A 249 7.23 26.91 -6.97
CA ASP A 249 7.24 26.21 -5.69
C ASP A 249 6.67 24.78 -5.83
N THR A 250 7.56 23.80 -5.95
CA THR A 250 7.18 22.40 -6.16
C THR A 250 6.74 21.68 -4.90
N ARG A 251 6.91 22.27 -3.71
CA ARG A 251 6.73 21.56 -2.42
C ARG A 251 5.35 20.94 -2.29
N LEU A 252 4.30 21.71 -2.63
CA LEU A 252 2.93 21.23 -2.59
C LEU A 252 2.74 20.05 -3.54
N LEU A 253 3.12 20.20 -4.81
CA LEU A 253 2.97 19.16 -5.82
C LEU A 253 3.75 17.89 -5.45
N ARG A 254 4.98 18.03 -4.96
CA ARG A 254 5.80 16.93 -4.46
C ARG A 254 5.09 16.16 -3.34
N ALA A 255 4.58 16.89 -2.34
CA ALA A 255 3.88 16.25 -1.23
C ALA A 255 2.62 15.53 -1.69
N MET A 256 1.91 16.05 -2.69
CA MET A 256 0.72 15.41 -3.25
C MET A 256 1.05 14.14 -4.04
N VAL A 257 2.14 14.13 -4.83
CA VAL A 257 2.64 12.89 -5.46
C VAL A 257 2.97 11.85 -4.38
N ILE A 258 3.72 12.23 -3.35
CA ILE A 258 4.09 11.33 -2.26
C ILE A 258 2.86 10.84 -1.50
N LYS A 259 1.88 11.71 -1.24
CA LYS A 259 0.60 11.32 -0.65
C LYS A 259 -0.07 10.26 -1.50
N GLY A 260 -0.22 10.48 -2.81
CA GLY A 260 -0.82 9.50 -3.71
C GLY A 260 -0.11 8.14 -3.68
N ILE A 261 1.23 8.12 -3.55
CA ILE A 261 2.01 6.90 -3.46
C ILE A 261 1.83 6.19 -2.10
N LEU A 262 1.72 6.94 -1.00
CA LEU A 262 1.79 6.39 0.36
C LEU A 262 0.43 6.15 1.01
N GLU A 263 -0.62 6.89 0.64
CA GLU A 263 -1.90 6.96 1.37
C GLU A 263 -2.63 5.61 1.47
N GLU A 264 -2.59 4.76 0.42
CA GLU A 264 -3.19 3.41 0.47
C GLU A 264 -2.46 2.43 1.40
N THR A 265 -1.28 2.83 1.87
CA THR A 265 -0.30 1.95 2.50
C THR A 265 0.03 2.38 3.93
N THR A 266 -0.60 3.45 4.41
CA THR A 266 -0.33 4.08 5.70
C THR A 266 -1.64 4.42 6.40
N THR A 267 -1.63 4.45 7.72
CA THR A 267 -2.75 5.03 8.52
C THR A 267 -2.48 6.47 8.91
N SER A 268 -1.26 6.98 8.66
CA SER A 268 -0.90 8.36 8.93
C SER A 268 -1.40 9.26 7.80
N ASN A 269 -2.05 10.37 8.12
CA ASN A 269 -2.42 11.38 7.11
C ASN A 269 -1.15 11.98 6.50
N VAL A 270 -0.95 11.78 5.20
CA VAL A 270 0.19 12.36 4.47
C VAL A 270 -0.16 13.78 4.05
N ASN A 271 0.73 14.72 4.31
CA ASN A 271 0.56 16.13 4.00
C ASN A 271 1.89 16.80 3.63
N LEU A 272 1.83 18.10 3.33
CA LEU A 272 2.95 18.91 2.87
C LEU A 272 4.17 18.91 3.81
N VAL A 273 3.97 18.73 5.12
CA VAL A 273 5.07 18.78 6.09
C VAL A 273 5.71 17.40 6.27
N ASN A 274 4.89 16.35 6.33
CA ASN A 274 5.35 15.02 6.70
C ASN A 274 5.64 14.08 5.52
N ALA A 275 5.22 14.43 4.29
CA ALA A 275 5.37 13.59 3.11
C ALA A 275 6.82 13.11 2.90
N ASP A 276 7.77 14.04 2.86
CA ASP A 276 9.19 13.74 2.66
C ASP A 276 9.75 12.84 3.78
N LEU A 277 9.36 13.10 5.03
CA LEU A 277 9.80 12.32 6.19
C LEU A 277 9.25 10.89 6.13
N LEU A 278 7.96 10.74 5.80
CA LEU A 278 7.30 9.45 5.67
C LEU A 278 7.92 8.62 4.54
N ALA A 279 8.16 9.22 3.37
CA ALA A 279 8.83 8.57 2.26
C ALA A 279 10.25 8.10 2.64
N LYS A 280 11.05 8.98 3.24
CA LYS A 280 12.42 8.65 3.70
C LYS A 280 12.42 7.57 4.77
N SER A 281 11.45 7.57 5.70
CA SER A 281 11.38 6.54 6.75
C SER A 281 11.12 5.13 6.19
N ARG A 282 10.52 5.04 4.99
CA ARG A 282 10.35 3.80 4.21
C ARG A 282 11.55 3.46 3.32
N GLY A 283 12.59 4.30 3.31
CA GLY A 283 13.79 4.11 2.50
C GLY A 283 13.66 4.64 1.07
N LEU A 284 12.63 5.44 0.77
CA LEU A 284 12.43 6.02 -0.56
C LEU A 284 13.34 7.23 -0.73
N ARG A 285 14.13 7.25 -1.81
CA ARG A 285 14.83 8.46 -2.25
C ARG A 285 13.91 9.29 -3.12
N ILE A 286 13.98 10.61 -2.99
CA ILE A 286 13.17 11.53 -3.79
C ILE A 286 14.11 12.38 -4.63
N ALA A 287 13.85 12.45 -5.93
CA ALA A 287 14.54 13.31 -6.87
C ALA A 287 13.53 14.17 -7.64
N GLU A 288 13.86 15.43 -7.86
CA GLU A 288 13.05 16.37 -8.64
C GLU A 288 13.85 16.91 -9.81
N VAL A 289 13.16 17.13 -10.92
CA VAL A 289 13.72 17.76 -12.11
C VAL A 289 12.72 18.81 -12.60
N THR A 290 13.19 20.04 -12.76
CA THR A 290 12.40 21.10 -13.41
C THR A 290 12.90 21.30 -14.82
N VAL A 291 11.98 21.24 -15.79
CA VAL A 291 12.25 21.45 -17.21
C VAL A 291 11.49 22.69 -17.64
N ARG A 292 12.20 23.65 -18.22
CA ARG A 292 11.59 24.87 -18.74
C ARG A 292 10.78 24.55 -19.99
N SER A 293 9.55 25.02 -20.05
CA SER A 293 8.65 24.88 -21.20
C SER A 293 8.09 26.23 -21.66
N GLU A 294 7.32 26.23 -22.74
CA GLU A 294 6.57 27.39 -23.21
C GLU A 294 5.08 27.23 -22.83
N GLY A 295 4.38 28.35 -22.62
CA GLY A 295 2.95 28.37 -22.30
C GLY A 295 2.60 29.39 -21.23
N ALA A 296 1.31 29.49 -20.92
CA ALA A 296 0.77 30.38 -19.88
C ALA A 296 0.33 29.63 -18.60
N ASP A 297 0.16 28.32 -18.69
CA ASP A 297 -0.26 27.46 -17.60
C ASP A 297 0.86 27.25 -16.55
N VAL A 298 0.49 26.84 -15.33
CA VAL A 298 1.49 26.59 -14.26
C VAL A 298 2.43 25.46 -14.65
N LEU A 299 1.88 24.35 -15.13
CA LEU A 299 2.61 23.21 -15.68
C LEU A 299 2.10 22.93 -17.09
N THR A 300 3.03 22.69 -18.01
CA THR A 300 2.74 22.04 -19.29
C THR A 300 2.52 20.55 -19.09
N SER A 301 3.33 19.90 -18.25
CA SER A 301 3.11 18.52 -17.81
C SER A 301 3.80 18.21 -16.48
N LEU A 302 3.31 17.17 -15.80
CA LEU A 302 3.89 16.59 -14.60
C LEU A 302 4.12 15.10 -14.87
N SER A 303 5.31 14.58 -14.56
CA SER A 303 5.55 13.14 -14.61
C SER A 303 6.11 12.58 -13.31
N VAL A 304 5.71 11.34 -13.04
CA VAL A 304 6.14 10.54 -11.90
C VAL A 304 6.79 9.28 -12.44
N SER A 305 8.04 9.06 -12.07
CA SER A 305 8.82 7.88 -12.45
C SER A 305 9.30 7.14 -11.20
N LEU A 306 8.89 5.89 -11.05
CA LEU A 306 9.19 5.06 -9.87
C LEU A 306 10.23 3.99 -10.19
N GLY A 307 11.25 3.89 -9.33
CA GLY A 307 12.18 2.77 -9.34
C GLY A 307 11.56 1.58 -8.61
N ALA A 308 11.27 0.50 -9.31
CA ALA A 308 10.69 -0.73 -8.76
C ALA A 308 11.39 -1.97 -9.31
N ALA A 309 11.40 -3.06 -8.56
CA ALA A 309 11.99 -4.33 -9.01
C ALA A 309 11.12 -4.99 -10.11
N LYS A 310 9.79 -4.94 -9.99
CA LYS A 310 8.85 -5.40 -11.03
C LYS A 310 7.64 -4.47 -11.17
N SER A 311 7.10 -4.43 -12.39
CA SER A 311 5.81 -3.80 -12.71
C SER A 311 4.71 -4.85 -12.91
N LYS A 312 3.47 -4.55 -12.52
CA LYS A 312 2.27 -5.35 -12.82
C LYS A 312 1.90 -5.27 -14.29
N PHE A 313 2.41 -4.28 -15.00
CA PHE A 313 2.16 -4.03 -16.41
C PHE A 313 3.45 -3.61 -17.09
N SER A 314 4.09 -4.51 -17.84
CA SER A 314 5.39 -4.22 -18.47
C SER A 314 5.33 -3.03 -19.45
N GLY A 315 4.16 -2.76 -20.05
CA GLY A 315 3.93 -1.58 -20.89
C GLY A 315 4.06 -0.23 -20.17
N SER A 316 4.11 -0.18 -18.84
CA SER A 316 4.30 1.07 -18.08
C SER A 316 5.76 1.48 -17.90
N LEU A 317 6.71 0.64 -18.33
CA LEU A 317 8.13 0.89 -18.15
C LEU A 317 8.67 1.86 -19.21
N ASP A 318 9.50 2.80 -18.79
CA ASP A 318 10.29 3.66 -19.68
C ASP A 318 11.61 2.98 -20.12
N LYS A 319 12.44 3.73 -20.86
CA LYS A 319 13.74 3.25 -21.36
C LYS A 319 14.74 2.95 -20.26
N GLU A 320 14.55 3.50 -19.07
CA GLU A 320 15.37 3.25 -17.88
C GLU A 320 14.80 2.09 -17.04
N SER A 321 13.79 1.38 -17.56
CA SER A 321 13.05 0.31 -16.86
C SER A 321 12.36 0.80 -15.59
N ARG A 322 11.92 2.07 -15.57
CA ARG A 322 11.17 2.67 -14.46
C ARG A 322 9.70 2.76 -14.81
N ILE A 323 8.82 2.57 -13.83
CA ILE A 323 7.38 2.81 -14.04
C ILE A 323 7.20 4.30 -14.29
N TYR A 324 6.71 4.69 -15.47
CA TYR A 324 6.59 6.08 -15.88
C TYR A 324 5.14 6.44 -16.15
N ILE A 325 4.70 7.54 -15.57
CA ILE A 325 3.39 8.12 -15.83
C ILE A 325 3.54 9.63 -16.01
N GLU A 326 2.84 10.20 -16.99
CA GLU A 326 2.78 11.64 -17.24
C GLU A 326 1.33 12.12 -17.38
N GLY A 327 1.07 13.33 -16.94
CA GLY A 327 -0.21 13.99 -17.14
C GLY A 327 -0.09 15.50 -17.29
N THR A 328 -1.21 16.13 -17.64
CA THR A 328 -1.33 17.58 -17.83
C THR A 328 -2.69 18.08 -17.37
N VAL A 329 -2.84 19.39 -17.20
CA VAL A 329 -4.13 20.03 -16.92
C VAL A 329 -4.59 20.75 -18.17
N ARG A 330 -5.80 20.46 -18.64
CA ARG A 330 -6.44 21.12 -19.79
C ARG A 330 -7.76 21.71 -19.34
N ALA A 331 -7.95 23.02 -19.55
CA ALA A 331 -9.15 23.74 -19.15
C ALA A 331 -9.53 23.50 -17.66
N GLY A 332 -8.53 23.45 -16.78
CA GLY A 332 -8.72 23.24 -15.34
C GLY A 332 -9.03 21.80 -14.92
N ARG A 333 -8.96 20.82 -15.83
CA ARG A 333 -9.16 19.40 -15.53
C ARG A 333 -7.87 18.62 -15.79
N PRO A 334 -7.47 17.71 -14.89
CA PRO A 334 -6.26 16.92 -15.09
C PRO A 334 -6.54 15.68 -15.95
N TYR A 335 -5.52 15.32 -16.73
CA TYR A 335 -5.54 14.19 -17.65
C TYR A 335 -4.26 13.39 -17.50
N LEU A 336 -4.38 12.07 -17.45
CA LEU A 336 -3.26 11.18 -17.71
C LEU A 336 -2.95 11.18 -19.20
N THR A 337 -1.73 11.53 -19.58
CA THR A 337 -1.34 11.65 -20.99
C THR A 337 -0.33 10.61 -21.44
N LYS A 338 0.41 9.96 -20.53
CA LYS A 338 1.27 8.83 -20.88
C LYS A 338 1.36 7.77 -19.78
N ILE A 339 1.54 6.53 -20.22
CA ILE A 339 1.90 5.38 -19.40
C ILE A 339 3.05 4.68 -20.11
N GLY A 340 4.23 4.63 -19.48
CA GLY A 340 5.45 4.12 -20.12
C GLY A 340 5.75 4.86 -21.42
N GLY A 341 5.84 4.09 -22.51
CA GLY A 341 6.03 4.61 -23.87
C GLY A 341 4.75 4.95 -24.64
N PHE A 342 3.57 4.82 -24.03
CA PHE A 342 2.29 4.93 -24.73
C PHE A 342 1.57 6.23 -24.38
N ASP A 343 1.15 6.96 -25.42
CA ASP A 343 0.26 8.11 -25.26
C ASP A 343 -1.16 7.64 -24.90
N VAL A 344 -1.73 8.23 -23.86
CA VAL A 344 -3.12 8.02 -23.42
C VAL A 344 -3.79 9.38 -23.22
N ASP A 345 -5.11 9.41 -23.01
CA ASP A 345 -5.82 10.66 -22.72
C ASP A 345 -6.94 10.43 -21.70
N LEU A 346 -6.57 10.24 -20.43
CA LEU A 346 -7.49 9.79 -19.38
C LEU A 346 -7.88 10.93 -18.43
N SER A 347 -9.11 11.45 -18.52
CA SER A 347 -9.77 12.16 -17.40
C SER A 347 -10.66 11.16 -16.69
N VAL A 348 -10.14 10.46 -15.69
CA VAL A 348 -10.88 9.32 -15.11
C VAL A 348 -11.43 9.65 -13.73
N GLU A 349 -12.69 9.26 -13.57
CA GLU A 349 -13.32 8.88 -12.32
C GLU A 349 -13.53 7.36 -12.40
N GLY A 350 -13.20 6.63 -11.33
CA GLY A 350 -13.40 5.18 -11.24
C GLY A 350 -12.15 4.35 -11.55
N SER A 351 -12.35 3.19 -12.18
CA SER A 351 -11.29 2.21 -12.41
C SER A 351 -10.84 2.20 -13.86
N VAL A 352 -9.56 1.91 -14.12
CA VAL A 352 -9.00 1.85 -15.47
C VAL A 352 -8.42 0.48 -15.75
N LEU A 353 -9.00 -0.24 -16.70
CA LEU A 353 -8.44 -1.48 -17.21
C LEU A 353 -7.41 -1.15 -18.31
N LEU A 354 -6.16 -1.49 -18.05
CA LEU A 354 -5.10 -1.52 -19.04
C LEU A 354 -5.00 -2.90 -19.66
N CYS A 355 -4.92 -2.94 -20.98
CA CYS A 355 -4.59 -4.13 -21.75
C CYS A 355 -3.41 -3.79 -22.64
N ARG A 356 -2.38 -4.64 -22.67
CA ARG A 356 -1.37 -4.64 -23.73
C ARG A 356 -1.72 -5.77 -24.68
N GLN A 357 -1.82 -5.47 -25.96
CA GLN A 357 -2.27 -6.42 -26.98
C GLN A 357 -1.47 -6.28 -28.27
N ARG A 358 -1.54 -7.29 -29.13
CA ARG A 358 -1.15 -7.17 -30.54
C ARG A 358 -2.25 -6.46 -31.32
N ASP A 359 -1.90 -5.50 -32.16
CA ASP A 359 -2.86 -4.77 -33.01
C ASP A 359 -3.43 -5.71 -34.09
N GLN A 360 -4.60 -6.28 -33.83
CA GLN A 360 -5.31 -7.18 -34.73
C GLN A 360 -6.84 -6.98 -34.67
N PRO A 361 -7.58 -7.31 -35.74
CA PRO A 361 -9.03 -7.18 -35.75
C PRO A 361 -9.72 -7.97 -34.64
N GLY A 362 -10.74 -7.36 -34.03
CA GLY A 362 -11.65 -8.02 -33.09
C GLY A 362 -11.37 -7.78 -31.61
N ILE A 363 -10.15 -7.43 -31.20
CA ILE A 363 -9.79 -7.32 -29.77
C ILE A 363 -10.66 -6.30 -29.02
N VAL A 364 -10.78 -5.07 -29.56
CA VAL A 364 -11.60 -4.02 -28.95
C VAL A 364 -13.04 -4.49 -28.74
N GLY A 365 -13.62 -5.12 -29.76
CA GLY A 365 -15.00 -5.64 -29.70
C GLY A 365 -15.14 -6.78 -28.68
N THR A 366 -14.16 -7.69 -28.60
CA THR A 366 -14.19 -8.79 -27.63
C THR A 366 -14.12 -8.28 -26.20
N ILE A 367 -13.24 -7.32 -25.90
CA ILE A 367 -13.15 -6.72 -24.56
C ILE A 367 -14.45 -5.99 -24.21
N GLY A 368 -14.99 -5.20 -25.14
CA GLY A 368 -16.27 -4.50 -24.93
C GLY A 368 -17.44 -5.46 -24.66
N MET A 369 -17.54 -6.57 -25.40
CA MET A 369 -18.56 -7.59 -25.15
C MET A 369 -18.40 -8.28 -23.79
N LEU A 370 -17.15 -8.49 -23.37
CA LEU A 370 -16.84 -9.15 -22.10
C LEU A 370 -17.22 -8.26 -20.91
N LEU A 371 -16.88 -6.96 -20.97
CA LEU A 371 -17.32 -5.96 -19.98
C LEU A 371 -18.86 -5.81 -19.97
N ALA A 372 -19.49 -5.80 -21.15
CA ALA A 372 -20.95 -5.70 -21.26
C ALA A 372 -21.67 -6.92 -20.65
N LYS A 373 -21.09 -8.12 -20.74
CA LYS A 373 -21.65 -9.34 -20.11
C LYS A 373 -21.70 -9.23 -18.59
N ASP A 374 -20.77 -8.48 -18.01
CA ASP A 374 -20.71 -8.18 -16.57
C ASP A 374 -21.48 -6.90 -16.21
N ASN A 375 -22.25 -6.34 -17.16
CA ASN A 375 -23.02 -5.10 -17.01
C ASN A 375 -22.16 -3.89 -16.58
N ILE A 376 -20.93 -3.81 -17.11
CA ILE A 376 -20.00 -2.72 -16.83
C ILE A 376 -20.05 -1.68 -17.94
N ASN A 377 -20.34 -0.44 -17.57
CA ASN A 377 -20.30 0.68 -18.49
C ASN A 377 -18.86 1.16 -18.71
N ILE A 378 -18.56 1.56 -19.95
CA ILE A 378 -17.28 2.16 -20.35
C ILE A 378 -17.49 3.67 -20.46
N ASN A 379 -16.87 4.44 -19.57
CA ASN A 379 -16.95 5.90 -19.60
C ASN A 379 -15.91 6.51 -20.56
N PHE A 380 -14.83 5.78 -20.84
CA PHE A 380 -13.76 6.23 -21.69
C PHE A 380 -12.99 5.04 -22.29
N MET A 381 -12.44 5.21 -23.49
CA MET A 381 -11.51 4.24 -24.07
C MET A 381 -10.49 4.94 -24.98
N THR A 382 -9.21 4.60 -24.84
CA THR A 382 -8.16 4.96 -25.80
C THR A 382 -7.34 3.74 -26.18
N VAL A 383 -6.96 3.68 -27.46
CA VAL A 383 -6.06 2.67 -28.01
C VAL A 383 -4.87 3.39 -28.64
N SER A 384 -3.69 3.13 -28.11
CA SER A 384 -2.43 3.70 -28.58
C SER A 384 -1.54 2.60 -29.11
N ARG A 385 -0.90 2.81 -30.26
CA ARG A 385 -0.15 1.79 -31.01
C ARG A 385 1.30 2.24 -31.15
N THR A 386 2.27 1.35 -30.93
CA THR A 386 3.69 1.66 -31.19
C THR A 386 3.96 1.78 -32.69
N ALA A 387 3.42 0.84 -33.47
CA ALA A 387 3.39 0.87 -34.92
C ALA A 387 2.27 -0.03 -35.47
N ARG A 388 2.08 -0.01 -36.79
CA ARG A 388 1.05 -0.82 -37.47
C ARG A 388 1.36 -2.32 -37.32
N ASN A 389 0.37 -3.10 -36.88
CA ASN A 389 0.46 -4.55 -36.65
C ASN A 389 1.48 -4.99 -35.58
N GLU A 390 1.94 -4.07 -34.73
CA GLU A 390 2.80 -4.38 -33.58
C GLU A 390 1.97 -4.47 -32.30
N GLU A 391 2.43 -3.85 -31.22
CA GLU A 391 1.76 -3.81 -29.94
C GLU A 391 0.95 -2.52 -29.78
N ALA A 392 -0.09 -2.62 -28.99
CA ALA A 392 -0.97 -1.54 -28.63
C ALA A 392 -1.29 -1.63 -27.14
N VAL A 393 -1.47 -0.48 -26.50
CA VAL A 393 -2.05 -0.38 -25.17
C VAL A 393 -3.46 0.18 -25.31
N MET A 394 -4.42 -0.54 -24.75
CA MET A 394 -5.78 -0.08 -24.58
C MET A 394 -6.00 0.28 -23.12
N ALA A 395 -6.41 1.52 -22.87
CA ALA A 395 -6.82 2.01 -21.55
C ALA A 395 -8.33 2.24 -21.56
N ILE A 396 -9.04 1.60 -20.66
CA ILE A 396 -10.51 1.58 -20.62
C ILE A 396 -10.96 2.07 -19.24
N GLY A 397 -11.62 3.21 -19.20
CA GLY A 397 -12.28 3.71 -17.99
C GLY A 397 -13.62 3.00 -17.79
N VAL A 398 -13.81 2.42 -16.61
CA VAL A 398 -15.02 1.68 -16.25
C VAL A 398 -15.64 2.25 -14.97
N ASP A 399 -16.97 2.34 -14.95
CA ASP A 399 -17.70 2.93 -13.82
C ASP A 399 -17.72 2.04 -12.58
N ASN A 400 -17.59 0.73 -12.77
CA ASN A 400 -17.55 -0.26 -11.70
C ASN A 400 -16.41 -1.26 -11.93
N ASP A 401 -15.86 -1.79 -10.85
CA ASP A 401 -14.80 -2.80 -10.89
C ASP A 401 -15.25 -4.07 -11.63
N PRO A 402 -14.50 -4.54 -12.63
CA PRO A 402 -14.80 -5.81 -13.27
C PRO A 402 -14.67 -7.00 -12.32
N SER A 403 -15.57 -7.97 -12.44
CA SER A 403 -15.51 -9.18 -11.63
C SER A 403 -14.22 -9.99 -11.90
N PRO A 404 -13.77 -10.82 -10.94
CA PRO A 404 -12.61 -11.68 -11.15
C PRO A 404 -12.72 -12.57 -12.39
N ASP A 405 -13.93 -13.06 -12.71
CA ASP A 405 -14.20 -13.89 -13.88
C ASP A 405 -14.03 -13.09 -15.18
N THR A 406 -14.49 -11.83 -15.20
CA THR A 406 -14.28 -10.91 -16.32
C THR A 406 -12.79 -10.63 -16.50
N LEU A 407 -12.07 -10.29 -15.45
CA LEU A 407 -10.62 -10.04 -15.54
C LEU A 407 -9.84 -11.27 -16.03
N ALA A 408 -10.20 -12.47 -15.54
CA ALA A 408 -9.63 -13.72 -16.04
C ALA A 408 -9.94 -13.93 -17.54
N GLY A 409 -11.18 -13.61 -17.96
CA GLY A 409 -11.61 -13.65 -19.35
C GLY A 409 -10.81 -12.74 -20.27
N VAL A 410 -10.46 -11.51 -19.82
CA VAL A 410 -9.58 -10.59 -20.57
C VAL A 410 -8.23 -11.24 -20.86
N GLY A 411 -7.63 -11.90 -19.85
CA GLY A 411 -6.35 -12.60 -20.01
C GLY A 411 -6.39 -13.80 -20.97
N MET A 412 -7.58 -14.33 -21.28
CA MET A 412 -7.76 -15.45 -22.22
C MET A 412 -8.01 -14.99 -23.66
N ILE A 413 -8.18 -13.69 -23.92
CA ILE A 413 -8.43 -13.17 -25.26
C ILE A 413 -7.15 -13.35 -26.11
N LYS A 414 -7.28 -14.06 -27.22
CA LYS A 414 -6.17 -14.25 -28.17
C LYS A 414 -5.65 -12.88 -28.62
N GLY A 415 -4.36 -12.64 -28.37
CA GLY A 415 -3.68 -11.40 -28.75
C GLY A 415 -3.51 -10.40 -27.60
N VAL A 416 -4.18 -10.57 -26.46
CA VAL A 416 -3.84 -9.88 -25.21
C VAL A 416 -2.56 -10.51 -24.65
N LEU A 417 -1.59 -9.67 -24.32
CA LEU A 417 -0.28 -10.05 -23.79
C LEU A 417 -0.24 -9.95 -22.26
N GLU A 418 -0.86 -8.90 -21.72
CA GLU A 418 -0.99 -8.66 -20.29
C GLU A 418 -2.15 -7.67 -20.05
N TRP A 419 -2.63 -7.63 -18.81
CA TRP A 419 -3.59 -6.65 -18.36
C TRP A 419 -3.29 -6.23 -16.92
N ALA A 420 -3.73 -5.03 -16.55
CA ALA A 420 -3.69 -4.52 -15.18
C ALA A 420 -4.93 -3.66 -14.92
N LEU A 421 -5.41 -3.65 -13.69
CA LEU A 421 -6.54 -2.81 -13.27
C LEU A 421 -6.03 -1.74 -12.31
N PHE A 422 -6.25 -0.47 -12.66
CA PHE A 422 -6.18 0.65 -11.73
C PHE A 422 -7.52 0.81 -11.06
N LYS A 423 -7.50 1.00 -9.75
CA LYS A 423 -8.69 1.26 -8.96
C LYS A 423 -8.70 2.68 -8.47
N GLU A 424 -9.91 3.26 -8.41
CA GLU A 424 -10.17 4.52 -7.72
C GLU A 424 -9.22 5.66 -8.14
N LEU A 425 -8.97 5.80 -9.44
CA LEU A 425 -8.28 6.98 -9.94
C LEU A 425 -9.29 8.13 -9.94
N ASN A 426 -9.16 9.03 -8.97
CA ASN A 426 -9.93 10.26 -8.97
C ASN A 426 -9.05 11.42 -9.44
N LEU A 427 -9.13 11.69 -10.73
CA LEU A 427 -8.52 12.88 -11.33
C LEU A 427 -9.53 14.04 -11.44
N ALA A 428 -10.83 13.84 -11.20
CA ALA A 428 -11.85 14.86 -11.47
C ALA A 428 -12.15 15.80 -10.30
#